data_AF-A0A2V8EJY7-F1
#
_entry.id   AF-A0A2V8EJY7-F1
#
_cell.length_a   1.000
_cell.length_b   1.000
_cell.length_c   1.000
_cell.angle_alpha   90.00
_cell.angle_beta   90.00
_cell.angle_gamma   90.00
#
_symmetry.space_group_name_H-M   'P 1'
#
loop_
_entity.id
_entity.type
_entity.pdbx_description
1 polymer ?
#
loop_
_entity_poly.entity_id
_entity_poly.type
_entity_poly.pdbx_seq_one_letter_code
_entity_poly.pdbx_strand_id
1 'polypeptide(L)' 'MTDSTPAGLIESNGKAHVATNLPIFTHTGIPGKSALEQLDILEDVGVDPKRVVIGHLGNLVDPNVQVHRAICRRGAFVGF' A
#
# COMPACT_ATOMS: atom_id res chain seq x y z
N MET A 1 -18.19 17.78 7.06
CA MET A 1 -17.72 16.45 7.50
C MET A 1 -17.38 15.71 6.23
N THR A 2 -16.12 15.76 5.83
CA THR A 2 -15.68 15.34 4.48
C THR A 2 -15.82 13.84 4.34
N ASP A 3 -16.49 13.39 3.28
CA ASP A 3 -16.46 11.98 2.84
C ASP A 3 -15.00 11.52 2.81
N SER A 4 -14.61 10.66 3.76
CA SER A 4 -13.29 10.04 3.71
C SER A 4 -13.36 8.95 2.67
N THR A 5 -13.15 9.33 1.41
CA THR A 5 -12.90 8.35 0.35
C THR A 5 -11.76 7.43 0.78
N PRO A 6 -11.72 6.17 0.33
CA PRO A 6 -10.63 5.25 0.67
C PRO A 6 -9.24 5.86 0.41
N ALA A 7 -9.09 6.67 -0.64
CA ALA A 7 -7.87 7.41 -0.94
C ALA A 7 -7.47 8.40 0.18
N GLY A 8 -8.41 9.18 0.71
CA GLY A 8 -8.13 10.13 1.79
C GLY A 8 -7.70 9.46 3.10
N LEU A 9 -8.18 8.24 3.36
CA LEU A 9 -7.73 7.44 4.52
C LEU A 9 -6.27 6.98 4.35
N ILE A 10 -5.90 6.50 3.16
CA ILE A 10 -4.50 6.07 2.89
C ILE A 10 -3.56 7.27 2.95
N GLU A 11 -3.94 8.42 2.37
CA GLU A 11 -3.17 9.67 2.42
C GLU A 11 -2.93 10.11 3.87
N SER A 12 -3.97 10.07 4.71
CA SER A 12 -3.88 10.43 6.14
C SER A 12 -2.92 9.52 6.91
N ASN A 13 -2.94 8.21 6.63
CA ASN A 13 -2.00 7.26 7.23
C ASN A 13 -0.55 7.52 6.78
N GLY A 14 -0.33 7.84 5.51
CA GLY A 14 1.00 8.19 5.02
C GLY A 14 1.55 9.46 5.67
N LYS A 15 0.73 10.50 5.87
CA LYS A 15 1.11 11.69 6.64
C LYS A 15 1.46 11.37 8.09
N ALA A 16 0.68 10.49 8.73
CA ALA A 16 0.98 10.02 10.08
C ALA A 16 2.31 9.25 10.15
N HIS A 17 2.61 8.41 9.15
CA HIS A 17 3.90 7.75 9.02
C HIS A 17 5.04 8.76 8.91
N VAL A 18 4.95 9.76 8.03
CA VAL A 18 6.01 10.77 7.86
C VAL A 18 6.28 11.52 9.18
N ALA A 19 5.24 11.78 9.97
CA ALA A 19 5.38 12.46 11.27
C ALA A 19 5.97 11.56 12.38
N THR A 20 5.81 10.23 12.30
CA THR A 20 6.09 9.31 13.43
C THR A 20 7.10 8.21 13.12
N ASN A 21 7.41 7.97 11.86
CA ASN A 21 8.23 6.87 11.35
C ASN A 21 7.74 5.46 11.74
N LEU A 22 6.46 5.31 12.12
CA LEU A 22 5.85 4.01 12.40
C LEU A 22 5.53 3.26 11.10
N PRO A 23 5.78 1.94 11.00
CA PRO A 23 5.54 1.18 9.77
C PRO A 23 4.05 1.13 9.41
N ILE A 24 3.76 1.03 8.11
CA ILE A 24 2.39 0.93 7.58
C ILE A 24 2.11 -0.50 7.15
N PHE A 25 0.98 -1.03 7.61
CA PHE A 25 0.40 -2.28 7.11
C PHE A 25 -0.96 -1.97 6.51
N THR A 26 -1.14 -2.31 5.24
CA THR A 26 -2.39 -2.05 4.53
C THR A 26 -3.22 -3.31 4.39
N HIS A 27 -4.50 -3.11 4.05
CA HIS A 27 -5.40 -4.17 3.63
C HIS A 27 -5.73 -3.97 2.15
N THR A 28 -5.60 -5.02 1.34
CA THR A 28 -6.11 -5.01 -0.03
C THR A 28 -7.31 -5.94 -0.15
N GLY A 29 -8.45 -5.39 -0.58
CA GLY A 29 -9.65 -6.19 -0.84
C GLY A 29 -9.41 -7.18 -1.98
N ILE A 30 -10.00 -8.36 -1.92
CA ILE A 30 -9.90 -9.41 -2.95
C ILE A 30 -10.63 -8.91 -4.21
N PRO A 31 -10.04 -8.96 -5.43
CA PRO A 31 -8.86 -9.74 -5.80
C PRO A 31 -7.55 -8.95 -5.89
N GLY A 32 -7.33 -7.92 -5.07
CA GLY A 32 -6.02 -7.25 -4.96
C GLY A 32 -5.80 -6.05 -5.91
N LYS A 33 -6.83 -5.55 -6.60
CA LYS A 33 -6.69 -4.57 -7.69
C LYS A 33 -6.11 -3.20 -7.26
N SER A 34 -6.25 -2.81 -6.00
CA SER A 34 -5.79 -1.50 -5.50
C SER A 34 -4.40 -1.54 -4.86
N ALA A 35 -3.66 -2.65 -4.97
CA ALA A 35 -2.37 -2.82 -4.32
C ALA A 35 -1.33 -1.75 -4.73
N LEU A 36 -1.23 -1.47 -6.03
CA LEU A 36 -0.30 -0.45 -6.54
C LEU A 36 -0.79 0.96 -6.26
N GLU A 37 -2.10 1.20 -6.38
CA GLU A 37 -2.72 2.50 -6.07
C GLU A 37 -2.48 2.91 -4.61
N GLN A 38 -2.59 1.97 -3.67
CA GLN A 38 -2.26 2.26 -2.26
C GLN A 38 -0.80 2.68 -2.10
N LEU A 39 0.12 1.99 -2.79
CA LEU A 39 1.54 2.31 -2.71
C LEU A 39 1.85 3.66 -3.38
N ASP A 40 1.17 3.99 -4.49
CA ASP A 40 1.27 5.28 -5.17
C ASP A 40 0.87 6.43 -4.24
N ILE A 41 -0.29 6.33 -3.57
CA ILE A 41 -0.77 7.35 -2.63
C ILE A 41 0.20 7.53 -1.45
N LEU A 42 0.78 6.44 -0.94
CA LEU A 42 1.74 6.50 0.17
C LEU A 42 3.06 7.17 -0.26
N GLU A 43 3.59 6.81 -1.43
CA GLU A 43 4.79 7.46 -1.98
C GLU A 43 4.56 8.96 -2.26
N ASP A 44 3.39 9.33 -2.79
CA ASP A 44 3.03 10.72 -3.10
C ASP A 44 3.06 11.63 -1.85
N VAL A 45 2.78 11.08 -0.67
CA VAL A 45 2.88 11.83 0.60
C VAL A 45 4.23 11.69 1.29
N GLY A 46 5.20 11.04 0.66
CA GLY A 46 6.59 10.96 1.12
C GLY A 46 6.94 9.74 1.97
N VAL A 47 6.12 8.69 1.97
CA VAL A 47 6.44 7.42 2.65
C VAL A 47 7.53 6.68 1.87
N ASP A 48 8.59 6.24 2.55
CA ASP A 48 9.56 5.29 1.97
C ASP A 48 8.90 3.90 1.83
N PRO A 49 8.80 3.33 0.63
CA PRO A 49 8.21 2.00 0.41
C PRO A 49 8.80 0.91 1.31
N LYS A 50 10.06 1.04 1.72
CA LYS A 50 10.73 0.11 2.65
C LYS A 50 10.11 0.10 4.06
N ARG A 51 9.11 0.95 4.32
CA ARG A 51 8.33 1.00 5.57
C ARG A 51 6.90 0.49 5.41
N VAL A 52 6.54 -0.04 4.24
CA VAL A 52 5.16 -0.40 3.87
C VAL A 52 5.03 -1.90 3.60
N VAL A 53 3.96 -2.49 4.13
CA VAL A 53 3.47 -3.82 3.77
C VAL A 53 2.14 -3.68 3.02
N ILE A 54 2.06 -4.25 1.81
CA ILE A 54 0.82 -4.37 1.05
C ILE A 54 0.15 -5.71 1.39
N GLY A 55 -0.95 -5.67 2.13
CA GLY A 55 -1.57 -6.86 2.73
C GLY A 55 -2.55 -7.62 1.83
N HIS A 56 -2.76 -8.90 2.16
CA HIS A 56 -3.67 -9.86 1.51
C HIS A 56 -3.38 -10.17 0.05
N LEU A 57 -2.11 -10.10 -0.36
CA LEU A 57 -1.68 -10.46 -1.71
C LEU A 57 -1.53 -11.97 -1.93
N GLY A 58 -1.70 -12.80 -0.90
CA GLY A 58 -1.85 -14.25 -1.05
C GLY A 58 -3.11 -14.65 -1.84
N ASN A 59 -4.12 -13.78 -1.90
CA ASN A 59 -5.39 -14.03 -2.59
C ASN A 59 -5.48 -13.38 -3.98
N LEU A 60 -4.41 -12.70 -4.43
CA LEU A 60 -4.36 -12.07 -5.75
C LEU A 60 -4.11 -13.12 -6.84
N VAL A 61 -5.04 -13.25 -7.78
CA VAL A 61 -4.88 -14.12 -8.96
C VAL A 61 -4.03 -13.40 -10.01
N ASP A 62 -2.71 -13.55 -9.89
CA ASP A 62 -1.73 -13.02 -10.83
C ASP A 62 -0.68 -14.11 -11.16
N PRO A 63 -0.94 -14.94 -12.20
CA PRO A 63 -0.06 -16.07 -12.53
C PRO A 63 1.39 -15.68 -12.83
N ASN A 64 1.62 -14.43 -13.25
CA ASN A 64 2.93 -13.92 -13.60
C ASN A 64 3.56 -13.07 -12.50
N VAL A 65 2.91 -12.97 -11.34
CA VAL A 65 3.33 -12.21 -10.14
C VAL A 65 3.80 -10.79 -10.47
N GLN A 66 3.15 -10.13 -11.44
CA GLN A 66 3.50 -8.80 -11.89
C GLN A 66 3.29 -7.76 -10.79
N VAL A 67 2.19 -7.85 -10.04
CA VAL A 67 1.89 -6.93 -8.93
C VAL A 67 2.90 -7.12 -7.81
N HIS A 68 3.17 -8.36 -7.38
CA HIS A 68 4.16 -8.67 -6.36
C HIS A 68 5.55 -8.18 -6.76
N ARG A 69 5.95 -8.41 -8.03
CA ARG A 69 7.23 -7.90 -8.57
C ARG A 69 7.30 -6.38 -8.55
N ALA A 70 6.23 -5.68 -8.93
CA ALA A 70 6.20 -4.23 -8.93
C ALA A 70 6.34 -3.66 -7.50
N ILE A 71 5.66 -4.25 -6.52
CA ILE A 71 5.76 -3.87 -5.09
C ILE A 71 7.20 -4.09 -4.58
N CYS A 72 7.77 -5.28 -4.80
CA CYS A 72 9.12 -5.58 -4.35
C CYS A 72 10.19 -4.72 -5.05
N ARG A 73 10.00 -4.36 -6.32
CA ARG A 73 10.91 -3.45 -7.05
C ARG A 73 10.95 -2.05 -6.44
N ARG A 74 9.83 -1.56 -5.89
CA ARG A 74 9.77 -0.29 -5.17
C ARG A 74 10.36 -0.37 -3.76
N GLY A 75 10.49 -1.59 -3.23
CA GLY A 75 11.08 -1.85 -1.91
C GLY A 75 10.06 -2.14 -0.81
N ALA A 76 8.77 -2.15 -1.14
CA ALA A 76 7.71 -2.53 -0.22
C ALA A 76 7.60 -4.05 -0.02
N PHE A 77 7.00 -4.43 1.10
CA PHE A 77 6.80 -5.82 1.49
C PHE A 77 5.44 -6.34 1.00
N VAL A 78 5.39 -7.63 0.69
CA VAL A 78 4.17 -8.35 0.30
C VAL A 78 3.65 -9.10 1.52
N GLY A 79 2.40 -8.84 1.91
CA GLY A 79 1.68 -9.63 2.91
C GLY A 79 0.93 -10.79 2.26
N PHE A 80 1.36 -12.03 2.54
CA PHE A 80 0.70 -13.25 2.11
C PHE A 80 -0.50 -13.59 2.99
#